data_AF-A0A1G2KAM1-F1
#
_entry.id   AF-A0A1G2KAM1-F1
#
_cell.length_a   1.000
_cell.length_b   1.000
_cell.length_c   1.000
_cell.angle_alpha   90.00
_cell.angle_beta   90.00
_cell.angle_gamma   90.00
#
_symmetry.space_group_name_H-M   'P 1'
#
loop_
_entity.id
_entity.type
_entity.pdbx_description
1 polymer ?
#
loop_
_entity_poly.entity_id
_entity_poly.type
_entity_poly.pdbx_seq_one_letter_code
_entity_poly.pdbx_strand_id
1 'polypeptide(L)'
;MNGSIKFIIGWVMVFAIRLIPFRPPNVEPVLATMMPFSKRYGAIGAFVFGFLSIALFDAATGKVGQWTWITAIAYGAVGLGSWLYFRNREGKVYQFVTYGIIGTILYDALTGLTIGPLMFGQSFSEAFYGQIPFTAMHLLGNIALSLTLSPALYRWVIKNEAFDVSLLFGTLKPNHS
;
A
#
# COMPACT_ATOMS: atom_id res chain seq x y z
N MET A 1 22.33 -0.99 -0.66
CA MET A 1 21.39 0.05 -1.17
C MET A 1 20.84 0.83 0.02
N ASN A 2 20.91 2.17 0.04
CA ASN A 2 20.26 2.95 1.10
C ASN A 2 18.77 2.59 1.12
N GLY A 3 18.23 2.22 2.29
CA GLY A 3 16.84 1.75 2.43
C GLY A 3 15.83 2.68 1.74
N SER A 4 16.11 3.98 1.73
CA SER A 4 15.29 5.02 1.09
C SER A 4 15.07 4.81 -0.42
N ILE A 5 16.02 4.23 -1.16
CA ILE A 5 15.85 4.03 -2.62
C ILE A 5 14.79 2.96 -2.90
N LYS A 6 14.79 1.85 -2.15
CA LYS A 6 13.77 0.80 -2.30
C LYS A 6 12.38 1.33 -1.91
N PHE A 7 12.32 2.22 -0.93
CA PHE A 7 11.10 2.91 -0.54
C PHE A 7 10.53 3.70 -1.73
N ILE A 8 11.36 4.55 -2.33
CA ILE A 8 10.98 5.39 -3.47
C ILE A 8 10.56 4.51 -4.66
N ILE A 9 11.34 3.48 -5.01
CA ILE A 9 11.00 2.58 -6.11
C ILE A 9 9.64 1.90 -5.87
N GLY A 10 9.41 1.35 -4.68
CA GLY A 10 8.13 0.70 -4.38
C GLY A 10 6.96 1.69 -4.46
N TRP A 11 7.14 2.90 -3.94
CA TRP A 11 6.11 3.93 -4.00
C TRP A 11 5.83 4.38 -5.44
N VAL A 12 6.87 4.67 -6.23
CA VAL A 12 6.74 5.08 -7.64
C VAL A 12 6.08 3.99 -8.48
N MET A 13 6.42 2.72 -8.26
CA MET A 13 5.79 1.60 -8.97
C MET A 13 4.30 1.50 -8.64
N VAL A 14 3.92 1.61 -7.35
CA VAL A 14 2.51 1.66 -6.95
C VAL A 14 1.82 2.85 -7.62
N PHE A 15 2.42 4.04 -7.54
CA PHE A 15 1.88 5.25 -8.12
C PHE A 15 1.66 5.13 -9.64
N ALA A 16 2.65 4.62 -10.38
CA ALA A 16 2.58 4.41 -11.81
C ALA A 16 1.48 3.40 -12.19
N ILE A 17 1.37 2.28 -11.46
CA ILE A 17 0.30 1.29 -11.69
C ILE A 17 -1.08 1.92 -11.46
N ARG A 18 -1.22 2.81 -10.47
CA ARG A 18 -2.48 3.50 -10.20
C ARG A 18 -2.88 4.47 -11.33
N LEU A 19 -1.92 4.98 -12.09
CA LEU A 19 -2.18 5.85 -13.25
C LEU A 19 -2.63 5.09 -14.51
N ILE A 20 -2.55 3.75 -14.52
CA ILE A 20 -3.02 2.94 -15.66
C ILE A 20 -4.55 3.08 -15.79
N PRO A 21 -5.06 3.50 -16.95
CA PRO A 21 -6.50 3.62 -17.17
C PRO A 21 -7.19 2.24 -17.21
N PHE A 22 -8.50 2.20 -16.93
CA PHE A 22 -9.34 1.00 -16.99
C PHE A 22 -8.93 -0.17 -16.09
N ARG A 23 -8.10 0.07 -15.08
CA ARG A 23 -7.82 -0.92 -14.05
C ARG A 23 -9.07 -1.21 -13.20
N PRO A 24 -9.27 -2.46 -12.74
CA PRO A 24 -10.38 -2.77 -11.85
C PRO A 24 -10.32 -1.88 -10.59
N PRO A 25 -11.46 -1.30 -10.17
CA PRO A 25 -11.51 -0.49 -8.96
C PRO A 25 -11.07 -1.33 -7.75
N ASN A 26 -10.26 -0.74 -6.87
CA ASN A 26 -9.77 -1.34 -5.62
C ASN A 26 -8.89 -2.59 -5.76
N VAL A 27 -8.45 -2.93 -6.98
CA VAL A 27 -7.39 -3.94 -7.18
C VAL A 27 -6.08 -3.19 -7.40
N GLU A 28 -5.45 -2.77 -6.29
CA GLU A 28 -4.25 -1.93 -6.33
C GLU A 28 -3.11 -2.52 -5.49
N PRO A 29 -1.85 -2.35 -5.91
CA PRO A 29 -0.70 -2.87 -5.17
C PRO A 29 -0.36 -2.09 -3.89
N VAL A 30 -1.17 -1.08 -3.49
CA VAL A 30 -0.91 -0.21 -2.34
C VAL A 30 -0.75 -1.03 -1.06
N LEU A 31 -1.78 -1.80 -0.67
CA LEU A 31 -1.76 -2.58 0.57
C LEU A 31 -0.69 -3.69 0.51
N ALA A 32 -0.61 -4.38 -0.63
CA ALA A 32 0.35 -5.46 -0.84
C ALA A 32 1.82 -5.00 -0.74
N THR A 33 2.12 -3.78 -1.16
CA THR A 33 3.45 -3.16 -1.05
C THR A 33 3.68 -2.57 0.34
N MET A 34 2.67 -1.93 0.90
CA MET A 34 2.74 -1.28 2.20
C MET A 34 3.04 -2.26 3.34
N MET A 35 2.57 -3.51 3.28
CA MET A 35 2.83 -4.51 4.33
C MET A 35 4.31 -4.85 4.57
N PRO A 36 5.09 -5.30 3.57
CA PRO A 36 6.52 -5.52 3.78
C PRO A 36 7.28 -4.22 4.06
N PHE A 37 6.85 -3.10 3.47
CA PHE A 37 7.50 -1.80 3.67
C PHE A 37 7.29 -1.30 5.11
N SER A 38 6.11 -1.50 5.70
CA SER A 38 5.82 -1.05 7.06
C SER A 38 6.77 -1.69 8.08
N LYS A 39 7.10 -2.98 7.89
CA LYS A 39 8.08 -3.67 8.74
C LYS A 39 9.50 -3.12 8.57
N ARG A 40 9.91 -2.75 7.35
CA ARG A 40 11.27 -2.25 7.07
C ARG A 40 11.48 -0.79 7.46
N TYR A 41 10.46 0.05 7.26
CA TYR A 41 10.55 1.52 7.36
C TYR A 41 9.80 2.09 8.57
N GLY A 42 9.20 1.23 9.39
CA GLY A 42 8.54 1.61 10.62
C GLY A 42 7.20 2.32 10.42
N ALA A 43 6.66 2.81 11.53
CA ALA A 43 5.34 3.44 11.60
C ALA A 43 5.21 4.64 10.65
N ILE A 44 6.17 5.58 10.72
CA ILE A 44 6.15 6.81 9.91
C ILE A 44 6.26 6.47 8.43
N GLY A 45 7.19 5.59 8.04
CA GLY A 45 7.32 5.15 6.66
C GLY A 45 6.05 4.49 6.13
N ALA A 46 5.37 3.69 6.95
CA ALA A 46 4.11 3.06 6.57
C ALA A 46 2.97 4.07 6.39
N PHE A 47 2.84 5.02 7.33
CA PHE A 47 1.84 6.09 7.24
C PHE A 47 2.05 6.94 5.99
N VAL A 48 3.28 7.43 5.80
CA VAL A 48 3.64 8.27 4.65
C VAL A 48 3.43 7.52 3.33
N PHE A 49 3.77 6.24 3.27
CA PHE A 49 3.54 5.42 2.07
C PHE A 49 2.05 5.39 1.70
N GLY A 50 1.17 5.03 2.64
CA GLY A 50 -0.27 4.99 2.40
C GLY A 50 -0.85 6.37 2.08
N PHE A 51 -0.51 7.37 2.89
CA PHE A 51 -0.99 8.75 2.74
C PHE A 51 -0.63 9.35 1.38
N LEU A 52 0.66 9.33 1.01
CA LEU A 52 1.12 9.89 -0.26
C LEU A 52 0.61 9.11 -1.46
N SER A 53 0.44 7.79 -1.32
CA SER A 53 -0.13 6.97 -2.40
C SER A 53 -1.49 7.52 -2.84
N ILE A 54 -2.31 8.03 -1.91
CA ILE A 54 -3.62 8.63 -2.21
C ILE A 54 -3.49 10.10 -2.56
N ALA A 55 -2.89 10.92 -1.70
CA ALA A 55 -2.87 12.37 -1.85
C ALA A 55 -2.24 12.82 -3.17
N LEU A 56 -1.11 12.22 -3.56
CA LEU A 56 -0.43 12.57 -4.81
C LEU A 56 -1.16 12.03 -6.03
N PHE A 57 -1.91 10.94 -5.91
CA PHE A 57 -2.69 10.39 -7.02
C PHE A 57 -3.88 11.28 -7.33
N ASP A 58 -4.60 11.73 -6.30
CA ASP A 58 -5.70 12.68 -6.46
C ASP A 58 -5.19 14.02 -7.01
N ALA A 59 -4.02 14.48 -6.55
CA ALA A 59 -3.36 15.66 -7.11
C ALA A 59 -3.04 15.49 -8.60
N ALA A 60 -2.41 14.38 -8.98
CA ALA A 60 -2.04 14.11 -10.36
C ALA A 60 -3.24 13.89 -11.29
N THR A 61 -4.37 13.44 -10.76
CA THR A 61 -5.59 13.18 -11.54
C THR A 61 -6.62 14.32 -11.47
N GLY A 62 -6.29 15.43 -10.80
CA GLY A 62 -7.16 16.60 -10.67
C GLY A 62 -8.41 16.35 -9.81
N LYS A 63 -8.35 15.38 -8.88
CA LYS A 63 -9.48 14.93 -8.03
C LYS A 63 -9.38 15.41 -6.58
N VAL A 64 -8.51 16.37 -6.30
CA VAL A 64 -8.30 16.86 -4.93
C VAL A 64 -9.60 17.45 -4.36
N GLY A 65 -10.00 16.95 -3.20
CA GLY A 65 -11.15 17.45 -2.46
C GLY A 65 -11.14 17.00 -1.00
N GLN A 66 -12.24 17.24 -0.28
CA GLN A 66 -12.37 16.78 1.12
C GLN A 66 -12.15 15.27 1.26
N TRP A 67 -12.62 14.49 0.28
CA TRP A 67 -12.45 13.05 0.23
C TRP A 67 -10.98 12.60 0.16
N THR A 68 -10.12 13.39 -0.49
CA THR A 68 -8.68 13.11 -0.57
C THR A 68 -8.05 13.02 0.81
N TRP A 69 -8.36 13.97 1.69
CA TRP A 69 -7.79 13.99 3.04
C TRP A 69 -8.28 12.83 3.89
N ILE A 70 -9.57 12.51 3.80
CA ILE A 70 -10.19 11.39 4.52
C ILE A 70 -9.53 10.08 4.11
N THR A 71 -9.47 9.82 2.80
CA THR A 71 -8.93 8.56 2.28
C THR A 71 -7.41 8.47 2.45
N ALA A 72 -6.67 9.57 2.29
CA ALA A 72 -5.22 9.59 2.54
C ALA A 72 -4.89 9.31 4.01
N ILE A 73 -5.62 9.91 4.96
CA ILE A 73 -5.45 9.62 6.39
C ILE A 73 -5.85 8.18 6.70
N ALA A 74 -6.97 7.69 6.15
CA ALA A 74 -7.40 6.30 6.34
C ALA A 74 -6.36 5.30 5.82
N TYR A 75 -5.82 5.50 4.61
CA TYR A 75 -4.74 4.65 4.09
C TYR A 75 -3.44 4.77 4.90
N GLY A 76 -3.09 5.97 5.38
CA GLY A 76 -1.98 6.15 6.31
C GLY A 76 -2.19 5.36 7.61
N ALA A 77 -3.41 5.36 8.15
CA ALA A 77 -3.79 4.59 9.34
C ALA A 77 -3.73 3.08 9.09
N VAL A 78 -4.15 2.60 7.92
CA VAL A 78 -3.93 1.20 7.51
C VAL A 78 -2.42 0.89 7.45
N GLY A 79 -1.60 1.81 6.95
CA GLY A 79 -0.13 1.68 7.03
C GLY A 79 0.39 1.52 8.45
N LEU A 80 -0.07 2.37 9.38
CA LEU A 80 0.28 2.27 10.80
C LEU A 80 -0.16 0.94 11.41
N GLY A 81 -1.40 0.51 11.14
CA GLY A 81 -1.92 -0.79 11.56
C GLY A 81 -1.05 -1.94 11.03
N SER A 82 -0.56 -1.82 9.81
CA SER A 82 0.33 -2.80 9.19
C SER A 82 1.64 -2.90 9.95
N TRP A 83 2.25 -1.77 10.29
CA TRP A 83 3.47 -1.76 11.10
C TRP A 83 3.23 -2.39 12.48
N LEU A 84 2.14 -2.03 13.17
CA LEU A 84 1.78 -2.61 14.47
C LEU A 84 1.62 -4.13 14.37
N TYR A 85 1.04 -4.62 13.27
CA TYR A 85 0.90 -6.04 13.02
C TYR A 85 2.25 -6.71 12.70
N PHE A 86 3.06 -6.18 11.78
CA PHE A 86 4.25 -6.88 11.31
C PHE A 86 5.52 -6.65 12.14
N ARG A 87 5.59 -5.62 13.00
CA ARG A 87 6.81 -5.27 13.75
C ARG A 87 7.44 -6.47 14.48
N ASN A 88 6.62 -7.31 15.10
CA ASN A 88 7.06 -8.48 15.86
C ASN A 88 6.77 -9.83 15.17
N ARG A 89 6.46 -9.83 13.87
CA ARG A 89 6.09 -11.05 13.11
C ARG A 89 7.10 -11.39 12.02
N GLU A 90 7.33 -12.67 11.74
CA GLU A 90 8.35 -13.12 10.78
C GLU A 90 8.09 -12.74 9.30
N GLY A 91 6.88 -12.30 8.95
CA GLY A 91 6.51 -11.99 7.56
C GLY A 91 6.20 -13.24 6.73
N LYS A 92 5.46 -14.20 7.31
CA LYS A 92 4.97 -15.40 6.62
C LYS A 92 3.82 -15.05 5.68
N VAL A 93 3.63 -15.82 4.61
CA VAL A 93 2.60 -15.56 3.57
C VAL A 93 1.20 -15.39 4.19
N TYR A 94 0.80 -16.30 5.08
CA TYR A 94 -0.51 -16.20 5.73
C TYR A 94 -0.68 -14.91 6.53
N GLN A 95 0.40 -14.33 7.09
CA GLN A 95 0.34 -13.08 7.84
C GLN A 95 0.02 -11.90 6.92
N PHE A 96 0.56 -11.88 5.70
CA PHE A 96 0.18 -10.90 4.67
C PHE A 96 -1.29 -11.03 4.29
N VAL A 97 -1.76 -12.26 4.05
CA VAL A 97 -3.18 -12.49 3.72
C VAL A 97 -4.09 -12.08 4.87
N THR A 98 -3.78 -12.47 6.10
CA THR A 98 -4.55 -12.10 7.29
C THR A 98 -4.63 -10.59 7.45
N TYR A 99 -3.50 -9.88 7.33
CA TYR A 99 -3.52 -8.42 7.42
C TYR A 99 -4.23 -7.78 6.23
N GLY A 100 -4.05 -8.32 5.02
CA GLY A 100 -4.77 -7.90 3.82
C GLY A 100 -6.29 -7.91 4.05
N ILE A 101 -6.82 -8.99 4.62
CA ILE A 101 -8.25 -9.11 4.97
C ILE A 101 -8.66 -8.09 6.02
N ILE A 102 -7.95 -8.02 7.15
CA ILE A 102 -8.27 -7.12 8.27
C ILE A 102 -8.23 -5.65 7.81
N GLY A 103 -7.16 -5.25 7.12
CA GLY A 103 -6.98 -3.89 6.61
C GLY A 103 -8.07 -3.50 5.63
N THR A 104 -8.46 -4.41 4.73
CA THR A 104 -9.54 -4.18 3.77
C THR A 104 -10.87 -3.95 4.48
N ILE A 105 -11.27 -4.86 5.37
CA ILE A 105 -12.56 -4.77 6.07
C ILE A 105 -12.64 -3.50 6.90
N LEU A 106 -11.58 -3.17 7.64
CA LEU A 106 -11.56 -1.96 8.47
C LEU A 106 -11.61 -0.68 7.63
N TYR A 107 -10.87 -0.63 6.53
CA TYR A 107 -10.88 0.51 5.62
C TYR A 107 -12.27 0.72 5.00
N ASP A 108 -12.87 -0.36 4.50
CA ASP A 108 -14.17 -0.34 3.83
C ASP A 108 -15.30 -0.03 4.82
N ALA A 109 -15.26 -0.56 6.04
CA ALA A 109 -16.23 -0.23 7.08
C ALA A 109 -16.15 1.25 7.50
N LEU A 110 -14.92 1.78 7.65
CA LEU A 110 -14.72 3.17 8.02
C LEU A 110 -15.15 4.13 6.90
N THR A 111 -14.74 3.86 5.67
CA THR A 111 -14.97 4.79 4.55
C THR A 111 -16.33 4.58 3.90
N GLY A 112 -16.71 3.34 3.61
CA GLY A 112 -17.92 3.00 2.86
C GLY A 112 -19.18 2.81 3.70
N LEU A 113 -19.08 2.38 4.96
CA LEU A 113 -20.24 2.21 5.84
C LEU A 113 -20.43 3.33 6.88
N THR A 114 -19.42 4.20 7.04
CA THR A 114 -19.45 5.25 8.07
C THR A 114 -19.28 6.64 7.46
N ILE A 115 -18.07 7.02 7.06
CA ILE A 115 -17.77 8.41 6.67
C ILE A 115 -18.50 8.79 5.37
N GLY A 116 -18.47 7.93 4.36
CA GLY A 116 -19.15 8.15 3.08
C GLY A 116 -20.65 8.42 3.26
N PRO A 117 -21.42 7.50 3.87
CA PRO A 117 -22.86 7.69 4.05
C PRO A 117 -23.21 8.96 4.82
N LEU A 118 -22.45 9.27 5.89
CA LEU A 118 -22.65 10.49 6.67
C LEU A 118 -22.38 11.76 5.87
N MET A 119 -21.37 11.77 5.01
CA MET A 119 -21.00 12.95 4.22
C MET A 119 -21.90 13.17 3.00
N PHE A 120 -22.38 12.10 2.38
CA PHE A 120 -23.16 12.18 1.14
C PHE A 120 -24.67 12.01 1.37
N GLY A 121 -25.11 11.88 2.63
CA GLY A 121 -26.52 11.73 2.97
C GLY A 121 -27.12 10.40 2.50
N GLN A 122 -26.30 9.38 2.30
CA GLN A 122 -26.74 8.06 1.87
C GLN A 122 -27.36 7.30 3.06
N SER A 123 -28.46 6.57 2.82
CA SER A 123 -29.02 5.71 3.86
C SER A 123 -28.07 4.56 4.20
N PHE A 124 -28.08 4.12 5.46
CA PHE A 124 -27.23 3.01 5.90
C PHE A 124 -27.52 1.71 5.13
N SER A 125 -28.78 1.41 4.83
CA SER A 125 -29.17 0.20 4.09
C SER A 125 -28.60 0.22 2.66
N GLU A 126 -28.71 1.34 1.97
CA GLU A 126 -28.16 1.51 0.63
C GLU A 126 -26.63 1.36 0.62
N ALA A 127 -25.96 2.04 1.56
CA ALA A 127 -24.51 1.91 1.76
C ALA A 127 -24.12 0.46 2.04
N PHE A 128 -24.83 -0.23 2.93
CA PHE A 128 -24.56 -1.62 3.29
C PHE A 128 -24.66 -2.57 2.10
N TYR A 129 -25.75 -2.51 1.34
CA TYR A 129 -25.93 -3.39 0.18
C TYR A 129 -24.96 -3.08 -0.95
N GLY A 130 -24.63 -1.80 -1.19
CA GLY A 130 -23.61 -1.40 -2.15
C GLY A 130 -22.19 -1.82 -1.74
N GLN A 131 -21.92 -1.84 -0.44
CA GLN A 131 -20.62 -2.18 0.11
C GLN A 131 -20.30 -3.67 -0.01
N ILE A 132 -21.29 -4.57 0.05
CA ILE A 132 -21.05 -6.03 -0.06
C ILE A 132 -20.27 -6.41 -1.33
N PRO A 133 -20.73 -6.10 -2.56
CA PRO A 133 -20.00 -6.44 -3.77
C PRO A 133 -18.68 -5.65 -3.90
N PHE A 134 -18.65 -4.41 -3.41
CA PHE A 134 -17.42 -3.60 -3.40
C PHE A 134 -16.34 -4.24 -2.55
N THR A 135 -16.65 -4.58 -1.29
CA THR A 135 -15.71 -5.20 -0.35
C THR A 135 -15.32 -6.60 -0.80
N ALA A 136 -16.22 -7.36 -1.42
CA ALA A 136 -15.88 -8.67 -1.98
C ALA A 136 -14.80 -8.57 -3.06
N MET A 137 -14.94 -7.60 -3.99
CA MET A 137 -13.92 -7.34 -5.02
C MET A 137 -12.62 -6.83 -4.43
N HIS A 138 -12.70 -5.93 -3.44
CA HIS A 138 -11.53 -5.38 -2.76
C HIS A 138 -10.76 -6.48 -2.01
N LEU A 139 -11.47 -7.37 -1.31
CA LEU A 139 -10.89 -8.53 -0.64
C LEU A 139 -10.23 -9.48 -1.62
N LEU A 140 -10.89 -9.82 -2.74
CA LEU A 140 -10.32 -10.71 -3.75
C LEU A 140 -9.00 -10.15 -4.29
N GLY A 141 -8.97 -8.86 -4.65
CA GLY A 141 -7.75 -8.19 -5.11
C GLY A 141 -6.65 -8.18 -4.06
N ASN A 142 -6.97 -7.78 -2.83
CA ASN A 142 -5.98 -7.71 -1.75
C ASN A 142 -5.48 -9.10 -1.32
N ILE A 143 -6.33 -10.12 -1.29
CA ILE A 143 -5.92 -11.50 -1.01
C ILE A 143 -4.97 -12.01 -2.10
N ALA A 144 -5.33 -11.85 -3.37
CA ALA A 144 -4.50 -12.29 -4.49
C ALA A 144 -3.11 -11.63 -4.47
N LEU A 145 -3.05 -10.32 -4.27
CA LEU A 145 -1.79 -9.57 -4.19
C LEU A 145 -1.02 -9.88 -2.88
N SER A 146 -1.70 -10.12 -1.77
CA SER A 146 -1.05 -10.51 -0.50
C SER A 146 -0.46 -11.91 -0.56
N LEU A 147 -1.05 -12.82 -1.33
CA LEU A 147 -0.51 -14.17 -1.58
C LEU A 147 0.74 -14.15 -2.47
N THR A 148 0.80 -13.22 -3.42
CA THR A 148 1.80 -13.25 -4.50
C THR A 148 2.84 -12.14 -4.37
N LEU A 149 2.41 -10.89 -4.36
CA LEU A 149 3.25 -9.70 -4.40
C LEU A 149 3.92 -9.41 -3.05
N SER A 150 3.18 -9.47 -1.93
CA SER A 150 3.75 -9.15 -0.62
C SER A 150 4.93 -10.05 -0.21
N PRO A 151 4.90 -11.38 -0.40
CA PRO A 151 6.05 -12.23 -0.11
C PRO A 151 7.25 -11.94 -1.03
N ALA A 152 7.01 -11.61 -2.30
CA ALA A 152 8.07 -11.23 -3.24
C ALA A 152 8.76 -9.93 -2.81
N LEU A 153 7.96 -8.90 -2.47
CA LEU A 153 8.47 -7.63 -1.96
C LEU A 153 9.13 -7.78 -0.60
N TYR A 154 8.63 -8.66 0.27
CA TYR A 154 9.28 -8.97 1.54
C TYR A 154 10.70 -9.52 1.34
N ARG A 155 10.87 -10.47 0.42
CA ARG A 155 12.19 -11.00 0.06
C ARG A 155 13.10 -9.88 -0.47
N TRP A 156 12.59 -9.04 -1.36
CA TRP A 156 13.37 -7.96 -1.95
C TRP A 156 13.76 -6.87 -0.95
N VAL A 157 12.84 -6.40 -0.13
CA VAL A 157 13.06 -5.23 0.75
C VAL A 157 13.73 -5.62 2.07
N ILE A 158 13.41 -6.79 2.62
CA ILE A 158 13.85 -7.20 3.95
C ILE A 158 14.93 -8.28 3.89
N LYS A 159 14.78 -9.31 3.04
CA LYS A 159 15.76 -10.42 3.01
C LYS A 159 16.96 -10.17 2.11
N ASN A 160 16.87 -9.28 1.13
CA ASN A 160 17.92 -9.06 0.14
C ASN A 160 18.57 -7.67 0.29
N GLU A 161 19.52 -7.51 1.21
CA GLU A 161 20.15 -6.20 1.49
C GLU A 161 21.12 -5.73 0.38
N ALA A 162 21.67 -6.65 -0.41
CA ALA A 162 22.67 -6.35 -1.43
C ALA A 162 22.03 -6.16 -2.82
N PHE A 163 21.82 -4.90 -3.20
CA PHE A 163 21.84 -4.52 -4.59
C PHE A 163 23.27 -4.07 -4.88
N ASP A 164 24.05 -4.94 -5.52
CA ASP A 164 25.41 -4.63 -5.91
C ASP A 164 25.38 -3.72 -7.15
N VAL A 165 25.62 -2.43 -6.93
CA VAL A 165 25.71 -1.41 -7.99
C VAL A 165 27.09 -1.38 -8.64
N SER A 166 28.03 -2.24 -8.22
CA SER A 166 29.36 -2.37 -8.85
C SER A 166 29.29 -2.74 -10.32
N LEU A 167 28.18 -3.35 -10.77
CA LEU A 167 27.94 -3.65 -12.18
C LEU A 167 27.55 -2.41 -13.01
N LEU A 168 26.96 -1.38 -12.39
CA LEU A 168 26.58 -0.12 -13.05
C LEU A 168 27.72 0.88 -13.05
N PHE A 169 28.55 0.86 -12.01
CA PHE A 169 29.80 1.62 -11.94
C PHE A 169 30.96 0.65 -12.09
N GLY A 170 31.14 0.18 -13.33
CA GLY A 170 32.30 -0.62 -13.72
C GLY A 170 33.56 -0.06 -13.08
N THR A 171 34.34 -0.97 -12.50
CA THR A 171 35.49 -0.74 -11.62
C THR A 171 36.43 0.32 -12.20
N LEU A 172 36.25 1.59 -11.85
CA LEU A 172 37.29 2.60 -11.99
C LEU A 172 38.30 2.33 -10.89
N LYS A 173 39.17 1.33 -11.11
CA LYS A 173 40.44 1.26 -10.40
C LYS A 173 41.26 2.47 -10.88
N PRO A 174 41.68 3.38 -10.00
CA PRO A 174 42.76 4.28 -10.36
C PRO A 174 44.02 3.42 -10.46
N ASN A 175 44.57 3.30 -11.67
CA ASN A 175 45.94 2.85 -11.85
C ASN A 175 46.85 3.94 -11.28
N HIS A 176 47.34 3.73 -10.07
CA HIS A 176 48.52 4.42 -9.59
C HIS A 176 49.74 3.58 -9.99
N SER A 177 50.37 3.99 -11.09
CA SER A 177 51.76 3.72 -11.42
C SER A 177 52.58 4.96 -11.10
#